data_AF-A0A2S5C4S0-F1
#
_entry.id   AF-A0A2S5C4S0-F1
#
_cell.length_a   1.000
_cell.length_b   1.000
_cell.length_c   1.000
_cell.angle_alpha   90.00
_cell.angle_beta   90.00
_cell.angle_gamma   90.00
#
_symmetry.space_group_name_H-M   'P 1'
#
loop_
_entity.id
_entity.type
_entity.pdbx_description
1 polymer ?
#
loop_
_entity_poly.entity_id
_entity_poly.type
_entity_poly.pdbx_seq_one_letter_code
_entity_poly.pdbx_strand_id
1 'polypeptide(L)'
;MDKITAIGLQASQQALLNKMHNTAAMAASGGVSQGQMIAPGASFPEATGAGNLSFSQVLNNAIDNVDAVQHSAGAKQKAIEMGQSDDLAGAMIESQKASVAFSAMMQVRNKLTTALDEVMNTPL
;
A
#
# COMPACT_ATOMS: atom_id res chain seq x y z
N MET A 1 48.11 35.69 -19.93
CA MET A 1 46.67 35.68 -19.59
C MET A 1 46.27 34.26 -19.19
N ASP A 2 46.81 33.72 -18.10
CA ASP A 2 46.67 32.29 -17.76
C ASP A 2 46.44 32.07 -16.26
N LYS A 3 45.56 32.89 -15.67
CA LYS A 3 45.13 32.74 -14.27
C LYS A 3 43.61 32.74 -14.10
N ILE A 4 42.85 32.94 -15.18
CA ILE A 4 41.38 33.06 -15.14
C ILE A 4 40.72 31.69 -15.39
N THR A 5 41.38 30.78 -16.10
CA THR A 5 40.85 29.44 -16.42
C THR A 5 40.97 28.43 -15.26
N ALA A 6 41.93 28.60 -14.34
CA ALA A 6 42.11 27.71 -13.19
C ALA A 6 41.07 27.92 -12.06
N ILE A 7 40.39 29.07 -12.05
CA ILE A 7 39.41 29.45 -11.01
C ILE A 7 38.03 28.79 -11.26
N GLY A 8 37.71 28.44 -12.51
CA GLY A 8 36.43 27.78 -12.86
C GLY A 8 36.32 26.33 -12.41
N LEU A 9 37.43 25.59 -12.38
CA LEU A 9 37.46 24.15 -12.04
C LEU A 9 37.50 23.90 -10.52
N GLN A 10 37.84 24.92 -9.73
CA GLN A 10 37.82 24.85 -8.27
C GLN A 10 36.48 25.30 -7.69
N ALA A 11 35.79 26.23 -8.37
CA ALA A 11 34.43 26.65 -8.01
C ALA A 11 33.39 25.53 -8.16
N SER A 12 33.53 24.67 -9.18
CA SER A 12 32.64 23.51 -9.38
C SER A 12 32.85 22.41 -8.34
N GLN A 13 34.08 22.22 -7.84
CA GLN A 13 34.37 21.31 -6.73
C GLN A 13 33.81 21.82 -5.39
N GLN A 14 33.81 23.13 -5.16
CA GLN A 14 33.15 23.74 -4.00
C GLN A 14 31.63 23.64 -4.07
N ALA A 15 31.03 23.79 -5.26
CA ALA A 15 29.60 23.60 -5.46
C ALA A 15 29.16 22.15 -5.21
N LEU A 16 29.99 21.16 -5.58
CA LEU A 16 29.70 19.75 -5.32
C LEU A 16 29.75 19.41 -3.83
N LEU A 17 30.72 19.97 -3.09
CA LEU A 17 30.82 19.80 -1.64
C LEU A 17 29.62 20.41 -0.91
N ASN A 18 29.13 21.58 -1.33
CA ASN A 18 27.92 22.17 -0.77
C ASN A 18 26.66 21.39 -1.16
N LYS A 19 26.61 20.84 -2.38
CA LYS A 19 25.49 20.00 -2.84
C LYS A 19 25.42 18.70 -2.05
N MET A 20 26.55 18.08 -1.70
CA MET A 20 26.58 16.87 -0.90
C MET A 20 26.09 17.12 0.54
N HIS A 21 26.51 18.22 1.17
CA HIS A 21 26.02 18.59 2.51
C HIS A 21 24.51 18.86 2.53
N ASN A 22 23.96 19.55 1.52
CA ASN A 22 22.52 19.77 1.42
C ASN A 22 21.75 18.48 1.12
N THR A 23 22.32 17.58 0.31
CA THR A 23 21.68 16.28 0.01
C THR A 23 21.71 15.35 1.23
N ALA A 24 22.80 15.37 2.01
CA ALA A 24 22.89 14.61 3.26
C ALA A 24 21.93 15.14 4.34
N ALA A 25 21.74 16.47 4.42
CA ALA A 25 20.75 17.07 5.31
C ALA A 25 19.30 16.74 4.89
N MET A 26 19.00 16.72 3.59
CA MET A 26 17.69 16.31 3.06
C MET A 26 17.42 14.79 3.14
N ALA A 27 18.46 13.97 3.19
CA ALA A 27 18.34 12.52 3.42
C ALA A 27 18.24 12.17 4.91
N ALA A 28 18.88 12.94 5.80
CA ALA A 28 18.75 12.80 7.25
C ALA A 28 17.43 13.39 7.76
N SER A 29 16.92 14.45 7.12
CA SER A 29 15.49 14.79 7.17
C SER A 29 14.73 13.92 6.18
N GLY A 30 14.80 12.60 6.39
CA GLY A 30 13.94 11.62 5.75
C GLY A 30 12.49 11.95 6.07
N GLY A 31 11.95 12.93 5.34
CA GLY A 31 10.55 13.17 5.13
C GLY A 31 10.02 12.01 4.32
N VAL A 32 9.95 10.85 4.97
CA VAL A 32 8.76 10.01 4.87
C VAL A 32 7.64 10.92 5.34
N SER A 33 7.14 11.73 4.40
CA SER A 33 5.80 12.28 4.49
C SER A 33 4.95 11.12 4.92
N GLN A 34 4.39 11.29 6.11
CA GLN A 34 3.42 10.51 6.87
C GLN A 34 2.44 9.78 5.95
N GLY A 35 2.96 8.84 5.17
CA GLY A 35 2.24 7.87 4.40
C GLY A 35 1.81 6.90 5.45
N GLN A 36 0.56 7.07 5.88
CA GLN A 36 -0.24 6.11 6.60
C GLN A 36 0.47 4.77 6.65
N MET A 37 1.15 4.51 7.77
CA MET A 37 1.39 3.15 8.16
C MET A 37 -0.01 2.55 8.20
N ILE A 38 -0.33 1.78 7.16
CA ILE A 38 -1.47 0.89 7.17
C ILE A 38 -1.05 -0.21 8.13
N ALA A 39 -1.10 0.13 9.42
CA ALA A 39 -1.03 -0.85 10.48
C ALA A 39 -2.15 -1.85 10.19
N PRO A 40 -1.85 -3.15 10.11
CA PRO A 40 -2.88 -4.16 9.99
C PRO A 40 -3.66 -4.16 11.31
N GLY A 41 -4.71 -3.33 11.40
CA GLY A 41 -5.61 -3.31 12.56
C GLY A 41 -6.12 -1.96 13.06
N ALA A 42 -5.79 -0.80 12.47
CA ALA A 42 -6.24 0.48 13.04
C ALA A 42 -6.76 1.47 11.99
N SER A 43 -8.02 1.29 11.58
CA SER A 43 -9.02 2.34 11.24
C SER A 43 -10.16 1.74 10.42
N PHE A 44 -10.94 0.85 11.06
CA PHE A 44 -12.35 0.78 10.68
C PHE A 44 -13.02 2.00 11.31
N PRO A 45 -13.84 2.78 10.56
CA PRO A 45 -14.68 3.79 11.17
C PRO A 45 -15.45 3.12 12.30
N GLU A 46 -15.25 3.62 13.52
CA GLU A 46 -16.01 3.17 14.68
C GLU A 46 -17.48 3.47 14.37
N ALA A 47 -18.21 2.44 13.97
CA ALA A 47 -19.64 2.48 13.77
C ALA A 47 -20.29 2.68 15.14
N THR A 48 -20.40 3.95 15.53
CA THR A 48 -21.24 4.42 16.62
C THR A 48 -22.70 4.23 16.20
N GLY A 49 -23.15 3.00 16.31
CA GLY A 49 -24.45 2.53 15.84
C GLY A 49 -24.50 1.02 15.91
N ALA A 50 -24.49 0.48 17.13
CA ALA A 50 -24.68 -0.94 17.40
C ALA A 50 -26.12 -1.36 17.08
N GLY A 51 -26.45 -1.40 15.79
CA GLY A 51 -27.56 -2.17 15.26
C GLY A 51 -26.98 -3.42 14.64
N ASN A 52 -26.89 -4.51 15.41
CA ASN A 52 -26.67 -5.90 14.97
C ASN A 52 -25.96 -6.06 13.62
N LEU A 53 -24.76 -5.51 13.45
CA LEU A 53 -23.91 -5.85 12.31
C LEU A 53 -23.55 -7.32 12.49
N SER A 54 -24.25 -8.18 11.75
CA SER A 54 -24.02 -9.62 11.83
C SER A 54 -22.63 -9.89 11.30
N PHE A 55 -21.82 -10.64 12.05
CA PHE A 55 -20.50 -11.07 11.62
C PHE A 55 -20.56 -11.72 10.22
N SER A 56 -21.63 -12.47 9.92
CA SER A 56 -21.90 -13.04 8.60
C SER A 56 -22.05 -11.97 7.52
N GLN A 57 -22.65 -10.82 7.81
CA GLN A 57 -22.73 -9.71 6.85
C GLN A 57 -21.35 -9.12 6.59
N VAL A 58 -20.53 -8.92 7.62
CA VAL A 58 -19.15 -8.41 7.45
C VAL A 58 -18.31 -9.38 6.62
N LEU A 59 -18.43 -10.69 6.87
CA LEU A 59 -17.75 -11.72 6.10
C LEU A 59 -18.20 -11.75 4.63
N ASN A 60 -19.52 -11.74 4.38
CA ASN A 60 -20.04 -11.69 3.01
C ASN A 60 -19.54 -10.45 2.27
N ASN A 61 -19.61 -9.27 2.91
CA ASN A 61 -19.08 -8.03 2.33
C ASN A 61 -17.57 -8.13 2.03
N ALA A 62 -16.80 -8.82 2.87
CA ALA A 62 -15.39 -9.02 2.61
C ALA A 62 -15.16 -9.95 1.40
N ILE A 63 -15.99 -10.98 1.20
CA ILE A 63 -15.91 -11.90 0.04
C ILE A 63 -16.23 -11.13 -1.23
N ASP A 64 -17.35 -10.40 -1.21
CA ASP A 64 -17.81 -9.59 -2.34
C ASP A 64 -16.76 -8.53 -2.73
N ASN A 65 -16.09 -7.95 -1.74
CA ASN A 65 -15.04 -6.96 -1.99
C ASN A 65 -13.79 -7.58 -2.63
N VAL A 66 -13.37 -8.78 -2.21
CA VAL A 66 -12.24 -9.48 -2.85
C VAL A 66 -12.57 -9.88 -4.28
N ASP A 67 -13.79 -10.35 -4.54
CA ASP A 67 -14.25 -10.68 -5.89
C ASP A 67 -14.25 -9.43 -6.79
N ALA A 68 -14.82 -8.33 -6.30
CA ALA A 68 -14.85 -7.05 -7.03
C ALA A 68 -13.43 -6.54 -7.35
N VAL A 69 -12.50 -6.63 -6.40
CA VAL A 69 -11.11 -6.19 -6.62
C VAL A 69 -10.38 -7.10 -7.61
N GLN A 70 -10.58 -8.42 -7.55
CA GLN A 70 -10.03 -9.35 -8.55
C GLN A 70 -10.57 -9.08 -9.95
N HIS A 71 -11.88 -8.86 -10.08
CA HIS A 71 -12.52 -8.57 -11.37
C HIS A 71 -12.03 -7.24 -11.96
N SER A 72 -11.90 -6.21 -11.12
CA SER A 72 -11.35 -4.91 -11.51
C SER A 72 -9.90 -5.02 -12.01
N ALA A 73 -9.04 -5.72 -11.25
CA ALA A 73 -7.65 -5.94 -11.64
C ALA A 73 -7.54 -6.70 -12.97
N GLY A 74 -8.32 -7.77 -13.15
CA GLY A 74 -8.34 -8.55 -14.39
C GLY A 74 -8.86 -7.75 -15.59
N ALA A 75 -9.91 -6.93 -15.39
CA ALA A 75 -10.43 -6.05 -16.44
C ALA A 75 -9.39 -5.01 -16.88
N LYS A 76 -8.66 -4.40 -15.92
CA LYS A 76 -7.60 -3.45 -16.23
C LYS A 76 -6.42 -4.12 -16.94
N GLN A 77 -5.96 -5.27 -16.47
CA GLN A 77 -4.89 -6.03 -17.13
C GLN A 77 -5.27 -6.37 -18.57
N LYS A 78 -6.49 -6.87 -18.79
CA LYS A 78 -6.99 -7.20 -20.13
C LYS A 78 -7.10 -5.98 -21.04
N ALA A 79 -7.51 -4.82 -20.51
CA ALA A 79 -7.55 -3.58 -21.28
C ALA A 79 -6.16 -3.12 -21.73
N ILE A 80 -5.13 -3.33 -20.91
CA ILE A 80 -3.73 -3.08 -21.28
C ILE A 80 -3.27 -4.07 -22.36
N GLU A 81 -3.53 -5.37 -22.18
CA GLU A 81 -3.15 -6.42 -23.14
C GLU A 81 -3.78 -6.22 -24.53
N MET A 82 -5.01 -5.71 -24.56
CA MET A 82 -5.73 -5.39 -25.80
C MET A 82 -5.34 -4.02 -26.40
N GLY A 83 -4.44 -3.26 -25.77
CA GLY A 83 -4.04 -1.92 -26.20
C GLY A 83 -5.15 -0.87 -26.07
N GLN A 84 -6.19 -1.15 -25.28
CA GLN A 84 -7.29 -0.22 -25.01
C GLN A 84 -6.96 0.78 -23.90
N SER A 85 -5.87 0.55 -23.15
CA SER A 85 -5.39 1.42 -22.09
C SER A 85 -3.86 1.40 -22.05
N ASP A 86 -3.25 2.53 -21.69
CA ASP A 86 -1.80 2.69 -21.46
C ASP A 86 -1.49 2.79 -19.96
N ASP A 87 -2.51 2.67 -19.09
CA ASP A 87 -2.41 2.82 -17.63
C ASP A 87 -1.83 1.56 -16.94
N LEU A 88 -0.61 1.19 -17.32
CA LEU A 88 0.06 0.02 -16.75
C LEU A 88 0.28 0.19 -15.24
N ALA A 89 0.58 1.41 -14.80
CA ALA A 89 0.76 1.74 -13.39
C ALA A 89 -0.53 1.50 -12.59
N GLY A 90 -1.69 1.95 -13.10
CA GLY A 90 -2.98 1.70 -12.45
C GLY A 90 -3.37 0.23 -12.44
N ALA A 91 -3.07 -0.54 -13.50
CA ALA A 91 -3.27 -1.99 -13.52
C ALA A 91 -2.40 -2.71 -12.49
N MET A 92 -1.12 -2.30 -12.33
CA MET A 92 -0.22 -2.84 -11.32
C MET A 92 -0.70 -2.52 -9.89
N ILE A 93 -1.16 -1.29 -9.64
CA ILE A 93 -1.69 -0.88 -8.32
C ILE A 93 -2.94 -1.70 -7.97
N GLU A 94 -3.88 -1.88 -8.90
CA GLU A 94 -5.07 -2.71 -8.67
C GLU A 94 -4.69 -4.18 -8.42
N SER A 95 -3.69 -4.71 -9.12
CA SER A 95 -3.16 -6.06 -8.86
C SER A 95 -2.50 -6.20 -7.48
N GLN A 96 -1.76 -5.18 -7.03
CA GLN A 96 -1.23 -5.11 -5.66
C GLN A 96 -2.37 -5.07 -4.64
N LYS A 97 -3.41 -4.26 -4.89
CA LYS A 97 -4.58 -4.15 -4.02
C LYS A 97 -5.33 -5.49 -3.90
N ALA A 98 -5.50 -6.21 -5.01
CA ALA A 98 -6.08 -7.55 -5.03
C ALA A 98 -5.29 -8.52 -4.16
N SER A 99 -3.96 -8.50 -4.27
CA SER A 99 -3.06 -9.37 -3.51
C SER A 99 -3.13 -9.12 -2.01
N VAL A 100 -3.19 -7.85 -1.60
CA VAL A 100 -3.32 -7.46 -0.18
C VAL A 100 -4.71 -7.82 0.35
N ALA A 101 -5.77 -7.56 -0.40
CA ALA A 101 -7.14 -7.90 -0.02
C ALA A 101 -7.33 -9.42 0.15
N PHE A 102 -6.77 -10.22 -0.76
CA PHE A 102 -6.75 -11.68 -0.65
C PHE A 102 -6.00 -12.18 0.59
N SER A 103 -4.84 -11.58 0.89
CA SER A 103 -4.04 -11.94 2.06
C SER A 103 -4.78 -11.63 3.36
N ALA A 104 -5.44 -10.48 3.45
CA ALA A 104 -6.31 -10.13 4.57
C ALA A 104 -7.47 -11.13 4.72
N MET A 105 -8.04 -11.60 3.61
CA MET A 105 -9.10 -12.60 3.63
C MET A 105 -8.66 -13.96 4.17
N MET A 106 -7.46 -14.42 3.81
CA MET A 106 -6.92 -15.65 4.39
C MET A 106 -6.77 -15.53 5.91
N GLN A 107 -6.41 -14.36 6.43
CA GLN A 107 -6.35 -14.13 7.88
C GLN A 107 -7.73 -14.20 8.53
N VAL A 108 -8.76 -13.62 7.89
CA VAL A 108 -10.15 -13.71 8.37
C VAL A 108 -10.65 -15.15 8.34
N ARG A 109 -10.37 -15.89 7.26
CA ARG A 109 -10.68 -17.32 7.15
C ARG A 109 -10.03 -18.12 8.28
N ASN A 110 -8.74 -17.91 8.53
CA ASN A 110 -8.03 -18.64 9.57
C ASN A 110 -8.58 -18.33 10.96
N LYS A 111 -8.86 -17.05 11.25
CA LYS A 111 -9.51 -16.65 12.51
C LYS A 111 -10.91 -17.26 12.66
N LEU A 112 -11.64 -17.41 11.57
CA LEU A 112 -12.96 -18.03 11.57
C LEU A 112 -12.92 -19.51 11.90
N THR A 113 -11.99 -20.24 11.28
CA THR A 113 -11.78 -21.65 11.59
C THR A 113 -11.39 -21.80 13.05
N THR A 114 -10.48 -20.97 13.57
CA THR A 114 -10.10 -21.01 15.00
C THR A 114 -11.27 -20.68 15.92
N ALA A 115 -12.09 -19.67 15.60
CA ALA A 115 -13.27 -19.33 16.41
C ALA A 115 -14.33 -20.45 16.41
N LEU A 116 -14.50 -21.15 15.28
CA LEU A 116 -15.36 -22.32 15.20
C LEU A 116 -14.80 -23.48 16.06
N ASP A 117 -13.50 -23.74 15.95
CA ASP A 117 -12.82 -24.75 16.76
C ASP A 117 -12.88 -24.42 18.26
N GLU A 118 -12.83 -23.15 18.63
CA GLU A 118 -12.93 -22.66 20.02
C GLU A 118 -14.34 -22.83 20.58
N VAL A 119 -15.39 -22.59 19.77
CA VAL A 119 -16.79 -22.87 20.14
C VAL A 119 -17.04 -24.38 20.27
N MET A 120 -16.42 -25.21 19.44
CA MET A 120 -16.55 -26.67 19.56
C MET A 120 -15.73 -27.27 20.71
N ASN A 121 -14.58 -26.67 21.04
CA ASN A 121 -13.73 -27.09 22.17
C ASN A 121 -14.02 -26.35 23.48
N THR A 122 -15.09 -25.56 23.55
CA THR A 122 -15.70 -25.15 24.82
C THR A 122 -16.81 -26.15 25.15
N PRO A 123 -16.49 -27.30 25.78
CA PRO A 123 -17.53 -28.12 26.39
C PRO A 123 -18.19 -27.31 27.52
N LEU A 124 -19.49 -27.56 27.70
CA LEU A 124 -20.24 -27.21 28.90
C LEU A 124 -19.52 -27.64 30.19
#